data_AF-A0A422QHI1-F1
#
_entry.id   AF-A0A422QHI1-F1
#
_cell.length_a   1.000
_cell.length_b   1.000
_cell.length_c   1.000
_cell.angle_alpha   90.00
_cell.angle_beta   90.00
_cell.angle_gamma   90.00
#
_symmetry.space_group_name_H-M   'P 1'
#
loop_
_entity.id
_entity.type
_entity.pdbx_description
1 polymer ?
#
loop_
_entity_poly.entity_id
_entity_poly.type
_entity_poly.pdbx_seq_one_letter_code
_entity_poly.pdbx_strand_id
1 'polypeptide(L)'
;RWLERCDVHPRVVGEFDDSAMIQAFGRSGAGVFFAPSVIAAQVSSQYGLVALGEVESVVEQVYAITTERRMSHPATVAISRLARDKLFARGDGRSEGAGGREGND
;
A
#
# COMPACT_ATOMS: atom_id res chain seq x y z
N ARG A 1 -4.40 -14.32 -1.31
CA ARG A 1 -4.20 -15.37 -0.27
C ARG A 1 -3.26 -14.89 0.86
N TRP A 2 -3.60 -13.80 1.58
CA TRP A 2 -2.88 -13.39 2.80
C TRP A 2 -3.69 -13.78 4.04
N LEU A 3 -4.98 -13.42 4.06
CA LEU A 3 -5.92 -13.77 5.13
C LEU A 3 -5.88 -15.26 5.50
N GLU A 4 -5.95 -16.15 4.51
CA GLU A 4 -5.84 -17.61 4.69
C GLU A 4 -4.53 -18.03 5.37
N ARG A 5 -3.39 -17.41 5.02
CA ARG A 5 -2.09 -17.73 5.63
C ARG A 5 -1.99 -17.27 7.09
N CYS A 6 -2.76 -16.26 7.45
CA CYS A 6 -2.84 -15.75 8.81
C CYS A 6 -3.96 -16.41 9.62
N ASP A 7 -4.62 -17.44 9.08
CA ASP A 7 -5.80 -18.10 9.68
C ASP A 7 -6.97 -17.13 9.95
N VAL A 8 -7.01 -16.01 9.22
CA VAL A 8 -8.05 -14.99 9.35
C VAL A 8 -9.20 -15.31 8.40
N HIS A 9 -10.38 -15.48 8.97
CA HIS A 9 -11.61 -15.84 8.25
C HIS A 9 -12.64 -14.70 8.35
N PRO A 10 -12.48 -13.62 7.56
CA PRO A 10 -13.41 -12.50 7.65
C PRO A 10 -14.76 -12.88 7.04
N ARG A 11 -15.84 -12.34 7.61
CA ARG A 11 -17.15 -12.38 6.96
C ARG A 11 -17.17 -11.33 5.86
N VAL A 12 -17.19 -11.76 4.59
CA VAL A 12 -17.33 -10.86 3.44
C VAL A 12 -18.75 -10.28 3.45
N VAL A 13 -18.85 -8.96 3.59
CA VAL A 13 -20.13 -8.22 3.59
C VAL A 13 -20.35 -7.40 2.32
N GLY A 14 -19.35 -7.34 1.44
CA GLY A 14 -19.42 -6.65 0.16
C GLY A 14 -18.11 -6.80 -0.62
N GLU A 15 -18.22 -6.74 -1.95
CA GLU A 15 -17.12 -6.67 -2.89
C GLU A 15 -17.25 -5.35 -3.67
N PHE A 16 -16.13 -4.65 -3.86
CA PHE A 16 -16.12 -3.31 -4.42
C PHE A 16 -14.97 -3.20 -5.43
N ASP A 17 -15.28 -2.68 -6.62
CA ASP A 17 -14.30 -2.50 -7.70
C ASP A 17 -13.72 -1.08 -7.74
N ASP A 18 -14.26 -0.14 -6.96
CA ASP A 18 -13.77 1.23 -6.89
C ASP A 18 -13.56 1.72 -5.45
N SER A 19 -12.64 2.68 -5.31
CA SER A 19 -12.29 3.24 -4.03
C SER A 19 -13.40 4.10 -3.41
N ALA A 20 -14.27 4.72 -4.21
CA ALA A 20 -15.31 5.61 -3.68
C ALA A 20 -16.36 4.83 -2.88
N MET A 21 -16.75 3.66 -3.38
CA MET A 21 -17.63 2.73 -2.67
C MET A 21 -16.99 2.19 -1.39
N ILE A 22 -15.70 1.84 -1.45
CA ILE A 22 -14.93 1.39 -0.27
C ILE A 22 -14.90 2.48 0.82
N GLN A 23 -14.68 3.75 0.44
CA GLN A 23 -14.67 4.86 1.42
C GLN A 23 -16.05 5.10 2.02
N ALA A 24 -17.11 5.03 1.22
CA ALA A 24 -18.49 5.15 1.72
C ALA A 24 -18.84 4.01 2.69
N PHE A 25 -18.39 2.78 2.38
CA PHE A 25 -18.50 1.63 3.26
C PHE A 25 -17.72 1.83 4.58
N GLY A 26 -16.48 2.31 4.51
CA GLY A 26 -15.69 2.63 5.69
C GLY A 26 -16.38 3.67 6.58
N ARG A 27 -16.89 4.75 5.96
CA ARG A 27 -17.55 5.85 6.67
C ARG A 27 -18.87 5.44 7.32
N SER A 28 -19.57 4.43 6.81
CA SER A 28 -20.79 3.92 7.44
C SER A 28 -20.50 3.07 8.68
N GLY A 29 -19.25 2.70 8.93
CA GLY A 29 -18.85 1.83 10.04
C GLY A 29 -19.27 0.36 9.85
N ALA A 30 -19.59 -0.04 8.62
CA ALA A 30 -20.10 -1.37 8.31
C ALA A 30 -19.02 -2.48 8.26
N GLY A 31 -17.73 -2.11 8.33
CA GLY A 31 -16.63 -3.08 8.40
C GLY A 31 -15.25 -2.48 8.21
N VAL A 32 -14.31 -3.33 7.78
CA VAL A 32 -12.90 -3.01 7.58
C VAL A 32 -12.49 -3.28 6.13
N PHE A 33 -11.49 -2.55 5.64
CA PHE A 33 -10.96 -2.72 4.28
C PHE A 33 -9.45 -2.42 4.25
N PHE A 34 -8.78 -2.89 3.20
CA PHE A 34 -7.36 -2.59 2.97
C PHE A 34 -7.19 -1.28 2.21
N ALA A 35 -6.23 -0.47 2.62
CA ALA A 35 -5.81 0.73 1.90
C ALA A 35 -4.27 0.82 1.85
N PRO A 36 -3.68 1.41 0.80
CA PRO A 36 -2.24 1.65 0.77
C PRO A 36 -1.80 2.51 1.96
N SER A 37 -0.73 2.10 2.65
CA SER A 37 -0.22 2.81 3.84
C SER A 37 0.13 4.27 3.56
N VAL A 38 0.61 4.57 2.35
CA VAL A 38 0.95 5.93 1.90
C VAL A 38 -0.23 6.90 1.94
N ILE A 39 -1.47 6.43 1.79
CA ILE A 39 -2.68 7.27 1.87
C ILE A 39 -3.44 7.13 3.19
N ALA A 40 -2.98 6.30 4.13
CA ALA A 40 -3.71 5.98 5.37
C ALA A 40 -4.11 7.24 6.15
N ALA A 41 -3.17 8.16 6.37
CA ALA A 41 -3.43 9.41 7.09
C ALA A 41 -4.45 10.30 6.36
N GLN A 42 -4.38 10.36 5.03
CA GLN A 42 -5.32 11.13 4.23
C GLN A 42 -6.74 10.55 4.33
N VAL A 43 -6.90 9.24 4.14
CA VAL A 43 -8.22 8.62 4.17
C VAL A 43 -8.83 8.61 5.58
N SER A 44 -8.00 8.46 6.61
CA SER A 44 -8.42 8.59 8.01
C SER A 44 -8.99 9.98 8.31
N SER A 45 -8.25 11.04 7.98
CA SER A 45 -8.69 12.41 8.22
C SER A 45 -9.90 12.82 7.39
N GLN A 46 -9.94 12.44 6.10
CA GLN A 46 -10.98 12.87 5.18
C GLN A 46 -12.31 12.12 5.39
N TYR A 47 -12.25 10.85 5.77
CA TYR A 47 -13.43 9.99 5.86
C TYR A 47 -13.76 9.53 7.29
N GLY A 48 -13.02 10.02 8.30
CA GLY A 48 -13.25 9.68 9.71
C GLY A 48 -12.90 8.23 10.04
N LEU A 49 -11.93 7.67 9.34
CA LEU A 49 -11.52 6.27 9.50
C LEU A 49 -10.37 6.16 10.51
N VAL A 50 -10.24 4.99 11.12
CA VAL A 50 -9.15 4.67 12.03
C VAL A 50 -8.29 3.57 11.40
N ALA A 51 -6.98 3.79 11.35
CA ALA A 51 -6.04 2.76 10.92
C ALA A 51 -5.91 1.69 12.02
N LEU A 52 -6.13 0.43 11.66
CA LEU A 52 -6.01 -0.71 12.59
C LEU A 52 -4.60 -1.29 12.64
N GLY A 53 -3.83 -1.11 11.57
CA GLY A 53 -2.46 -1.63 11.43
C GLY A 53 -2.02 -1.63 9.98
N GLU A 54 -0.77 -2.03 9.76
CA GLU A 54 -0.17 -2.21 8.44
C GLU A 54 0.23 -3.67 8.24
N VAL A 55 0.16 -4.14 6.99
CA VAL A 55 0.53 -5.51 6.62
C VAL A 55 1.74 -5.46 5.69
N GLU A 56 2.94 -5.51 6.26
CA GLU A 56 4.21 -5.36 5.52
C GLU A 56 4.40 -6.42 4.42
N SER A 57 3.85 -7.63 4.62
CA SER A 57 3.95 -8.73 3.66
C SER A 57 3.05 -8.58 2.42
N VAL A 58 2.13 -7.60 2.42
CA VAL A 58 1.22 -7.33 1.30
C VAL A 58 1.65 -6.03 0.65
N VAL A 59 2.32 -6.15 -0.49
CA VAL A 59 2.85 -5.01 -1.24
C VAL A 59 2.10 -4.85 -2.56
N GLU A 60 1.77 -3.60 -2.88
CA GLU A 60 1.20 -3.21 -4.16
C GLU A 60 2.27 -2.50 -5.00
N GLN A 61 2.34 -2.82 -6.29
CA GLN A 61 3.29 -2.20 -7.22
C GLN A 61 2.55 -1.22 -8.12
N VAL A 62 2.97 0.04 -8.11
CA VAL A 62 2.36 1.12 -8.91
C VAL A 62 3.30 1.52 -10.05
N TYR A 63 2.77 1.55 -11.27
CA TYR A 63 3.54 1.84 -12.47
C TYR A 63 3.05 3.10 -13.16
N ALA A 64 3.99 3.94 -13.61
CA ALA A 64 3.70 5.03 -14.53
C ALA A 64 3.94 4.54 -15.97
N ILE A 65 2.89 4.47 -16.77
CA ILE A 65 2.96 4.04 -18.17
C ILE A 65 2.92 5.27 -19.08
N THR A 66 3.90 5.41 -19.97
CA THR A 66 3.98 6.49 -20.95
C THR A 66 4.40 5.96 -22.31
N THR A 67 4.15 6.72 -23.37
CA THR A 67 4.65 6.39 -24.70
C THR A 67 6.10 6.82 -24.85
N GLU A 68 6.87 6.10 -25.67
CA GLU A 68 8.32 6.32 -25.85
C GLU A 68 8.67 7.77 -26.22
N ARG A 69 7.85 8.40 -27.08
CA ARG A 69 8.00 9.82 -27.48
C ARG A 69 7.82 10.83 -26.34
N ARG A 70 7.24 10.42 -25.21
CA ARG A 70 7.01 11.25 -24.01
C ARG A 70 7.85 10.84 -22.80
N MET A 71 8.70 9.80 -22.91
CA MET A 71 9.58 9.40 -21.81
C MET A 71 10.56 10.50 -21.39
N SER A 72 11.03 11.31 -22.36
CA SER A 72 11.94 12.42 -22.11
C SER A 72 11.23 13.73 -21.74
N HIS A 73 9.89 13.76 -21.73
CA HIS A 73 9.18 15.00 -21.45
C HIS A 73 9.42 15.42 -19.99
N PRO A 74 9.91 16.65 -19.72
CA PRO A 74 10.24 17.09 -18.36
C PRO A 74 9.11 16.89 -17.35
N ALA A 75 7.86 17.11 -17.76
CA ALA A 75 6.69 16.87 -16.90
C ALA A 75 6.52 15.39 -16.46
N THR A 76 6.70 14.43 -17.36
CA THR A 76 6.57 13.00 -17.03
C THR A 76 7.68 12.58 -16.07
N VAL A 77 8.92 12.99 -16.33
CA VAL A 77 10.06 12.75 -15.44
C VAL A 77 9.82 13.39 -14.06
N ALA A 78 9.33 14.63 -14.02
CA ALA A 78 9.05 15.35 -12.79
C ALA A 78 7.98 14.66 -11.93
N ILE A 79 6.86 14.22 -12.55
CA ILE A 79 5.79 13.52 -11.84
C ILE A 79 6.30 12.18 -11.29
N SER A 80 6.99 11.38 -12.10
CA SER A 80 7.53 10.08 -11.66
C SER A 80 8.54 10.24 -10.52
N ARG A 81 9.41 11.24 -10.59
CA ARG A 81 10.38 11.54 -9.53
C ARG A 81 9.67 12.00 -8.26
N LEU A 82 8.73 12.93 -8.36
CA LEU A 82 7.97 13.43 -7.22
C LEU A 82 7.20 12.32 -6.52
N ALA A 83 6.57 11.42 -7.28
CA ALA A 83 5.88 10.26 -6.73
C ALA A 83 6.84 9.35 -5.95
N ARG A 84 8.01 9.03 -6.51
CA ARG A 84 9.03 8.24 -5.81
C ARG A 84 9.46 8.90 -4.50
N ASP A 85 9.80 10.18 -4.55
CA ASP A 85 10.37 10.91 -3.42
C ASP A 85 9.34 11.16 -2.31
N LYS A 86 8.07 11.42 -2.67
CA LYS A 86 7.03 11.79 -1.70
C LYS A 86 6.14 10.64 -1.24
N LEU A 87 5.90 9.65 -2.09
CA LEU A 87 4.97 8.57 -1.81
C LEU A 87 5.69 7.27 -1.42
N PHE A 88 6.85 6.99 -2.02
CA PHE A 88 7.49 5.66 -1.92
C PHE A 88 8.87 5.65 -1.24
N ALA A 89 9.45 6.81 -0.91
CA ALA A 89 10.77 6.89 -0.28
C ALA A 89 10.85 6.29 1.15
N ARG A 90 9.72 5.88 1.73
CA ARG A 90 9.63 5.27 3.06
C ARG A 90 9.50 3.73 3.03
N GLY A 91 9.93 3.09 1.94
CA GLY A 91 9.88 1.63 1.74
C GLY A 91 11.22 0.88 1.76
N ASP A 92 12.37 1.57 1.81
CA ASP A 92 13.70 0.93 1.72
C ASP A 92 14.24 0.44 3.07
N GLY A 93 13.41 -0.22 3.87
CA GLY A 93 13.85 -0.99 5.03
C GLY A 93 14.40 -2.34 4.60
N ARG A 94 15.61 -2.37 4.00
CA ARG A 94 16.35 -3.62 3.79
C ARG A 94 16.57 -4.32 5.13
N SER A 95 15.96 -5.49 5.31
CA SER A 95 16.47 -6.50 6.25
C SER A 95 17.82 -6.99 5.73
N GLU A 96 18.92 -6.45 6.25
CA GLU A 96 20.21 -7.12 6.18
C GLU A 96 20.17 -8.35 7.09
N GLY A 97 20.44 -9.51 6.49
CA GLY A 97 20.32 -10.81 7.11
C GLY A 97 21.27 -10.98 8.30
N ALA A 98 20.71 -11.41 9.42
CA ALA A 98 21.44 -12.14 10.45
C ALA A 98 21.78 -13.54 9.91
N GLY A 99 22.83 -13.62 9.09
CA GLY A 99 23.42 -14.87 8.63
C GLY A 99 24.48 -15.37 9.61
N GLY A 100 24.21 -16.52 10.22
CA GLY A 100 25.23 -17.53 10.52
C GLY A 100 26.18 -17.25 11.69
N ARG A 101 25.77 -17.69 12.89
CA ARG A 101 26.73 -18.35 13.79
C ARG A 101 27.17 -19.64 13.11
N GLU A 102 28.35 -19.67 12.51
CA GLU A 102 29.09 -20.90 12.29
C GLU A 102 30.17 -20.99 13.36
N GLY A 103 30.01 -21.95 14.26
CA GLY A 103 31.14 -22.43 15.04
C GLY A 103 32.02 -23.29 14.16
N ASN A 104 33.33 -23.07 14.23
CA ASN A 104 34.35 -24.12 14.21
C ASN A 104 35.73 -23.53 14.55
N ASP A 105 36.09 -23.59 15.83
CA ASP A 105 37.39 -24.06 16.39
C ASP A 105 37.55 -23.56 17.84
#